data_AF-A0A661X9J7-F1
#
_entry.id   AF-A0A661X9J7-F1
#
_cell.length_a   1.000
_cell.length_b   1.000
_cell.length_c   1.000
_cell.angle_alpha   90.00
_cell.angle_beta   90.00
_cell.angle_gamma   90.00
#
_symmetry.space_group_name_H-M   'P 1'
#
loop_
_entity.id
_entity.type
_entity.pdbx_description
1 polymer ?
#
loop_
_entity_poly.entity_id
_entity_poly.type
_entity_poly.pdbx_seq_one_letter_code
_entity_poly.pdbx_strand_id
1 'polypeptide(L)'
;MKRRQFIYSLSAGALGLGFFPLLKQPFLRAQTPMPQAVWVENGEPEELLSRALKEFGGLQRFINKGDVVVVKPNIGWDRPPELAATTNPQLIGALVKACREAGAKEVKVFDRTCNNPRRSYRSSKIQEYAAKAGAKVEQIRENRFKPLKINGNVIDEWPIYEEYLKADKVINVPIAKHHSLARVTLGLKNLMGVMGNNRGLIHN
;
A
#
# COMPACT_ATOMS: atom_id res chain seq x y z
N MET A 1 -42.78 18.93 37.19
CA MET A 1 -41.84 18.55 38.28
C MET A 1 -41.21 19.79 38.88
N LYS A 2 -41.20 19.93 40.22
CA LYS A 2 -40.69 21.14 40.91
C LYS A 2 -39.15 21.09 40.99
N ARG A 3 -38.46 22.17 40.59
CA ARG A 3 -36.99 22.32 40.51
C ARG A 3 -36.21 21.82 41.73
N ARG A 4 -36.81 21.89 42.93
CA ARG A 4 -36.24 21.38 44.19
C ARG A 4 -36.15 19.84 44.24
N GLN A 5 -37.10 19.12 43.68
CA GLN A 5 -37.09 17.64 43.69
C GLN A 5 -36.01 17.06 42.78
N PHE A 6 -35.61 17.79 41.73
CA PHE A 6 -34.53 17.41 40.82
C PHE A 6 -33.14 17.51 41.48
N ILE A 7 -32.91 18.54 42.30
CA ILE A 7 -31.63 18.72 43.00
C ILE A 7 -31.44 17.65 44.08
N TYR A 8 -32.50 17.28 44.81
CA TYR A 8 -32.43 16.20 45.80
C TYR A 8 -32.23 14.81 45.17
N SER A 9 -32.70 14.58 43.94
CA SER A 9 -32.45 13.31 43.23
C SER A 9 -31.01 13.23 42.68
N LEU A 10 -30.39 14.36 42.34
CA LEU A 10 -28.97 14.41 41.95
C LEU A 10 -28.02 14.14 43.12
N SER A 11 -28.32 14.64 44.33
CA SER A 11 -27.49 14.40 45.51
C SER A 11 -27.62 12.97 46.05
N ALA A 12 -28.78 12.32 45.89
CA ALA A 12 -28.96 10.91 46.23
C ALA A 12 -28.19 9.97 45.27
N GLY A 13 -28.04 10.35 43.99
CA GLY A 13 -27.25 9.60 43.00
C GLY A 13 -25.73 9.73 43.19
N ALA A 14 -25.27 10.85 43.77
CA ALA A 14 -23.83 11.13 43.95
C ALA A 14 -23.19 10.33 45.09
N LEU A 15 -23.95 9.90 46.10
CA LEU A 15 -23.42 9.12 47.23
C LEU A 15 -23.27 7.62 46.94
N GLY A 16 -23.90 7.10 45.88
CA GLY A 16 -23.81 5.69 45.48
C GLY A 16 -22.61 5.34 44.57
N LEU A 17 -21.86 6.34 44.10
CA LEU A 17 -20.76 6.14 43.15
C LEU A 17 -19.36 6.10 43.80
N GLY A 18 -19.28 6.22 45.12
CA GLY A 18 -18.02 6.31 45.86
C GLY A 18 -17.18 5.03 45.96
N PHE A 19 -17.61 3.90 45.40
CA PHE A 19 -16.91 2.61 45.56
C PHE A 19 -16.96 1.69 44.33
N PHE A 20 -17.02 2.25 43.12
CA PHE A 20 -16.56 1.49 41.95
C PHE A 20 -15.06 1.78 41.78
N PRO A 21 -14.17 0.76 41.75
CA PRO A 21 -12.80 1.00 41.36
C PRO A 21 -12.87 1.67 40.00
N LEU A 22 -12.09 2.74 39.85
CA LEU A 22 -11.86 3.49 38.62
C LEU A 22 -11.25 2.53 37.59
N LEU A 23 -12.08 1.60 37.12
CA LEU A 23 -11.83 0.65 36.07
C LEU A 23 -11.56 1.54 34.88
N LYS A 24 -10.28 1.61 34.52
CA LYS A 24 -9.73 1.99 33.22
C LYS A 24 -10.85 2.04 32.18
N GLN A 25 -11.56 3.15 32.10
CA GLN A 25 -12.41 3.38 30.96
C GLN A 25 -11.38 3.52 29.85
N PRO A 26 -11.30 2.58 28.89
CA PRO A 26 -10.49 2.85 27.73
C PRO A 26 -11.07 4.17 27.23
N PHE A 27 -10.24 5.20 27.13
CA PHE A 27 -10.60 6.38 26.37
C PHE A 27 -11.06 5.81 25.02
N LEU A 28 -12.37 5.71 24.84
CA LEU A 28 -13.00 5.47 23.55
C LEU A 28 -12.75 6.76 22.79
N ARG A 29 -11.50 6.90 22.36
CA ARG A 29 -11.09 7.87 21.37
C ARG A 29 -11.90 7.46 20.17
N ALA A 30 -12.98 8.18 19.91
CA ALA A 30 -13.76 8.02 18.70
C ALA A 30 -12.76 7.92 17.56
N GLN A 31 -12.68 6.74 16.92
CA GLN A 31 -11.81 6.58 15.77
C GLN A 31 -12.39 7.53 14.74
N THR A 32 -11.69 8.63 14.47
CA THR A 32 -12.00 9.50 13.34
C THR A 32 -12.14 8.57 12.12
N PRO A 33 -13.24 8.63 11.36
CA PRO A 33 -13.43 7.76 10.23
C PRO A 33 -12.23 7.91 9.28
N MET A 34 -11.64 6.78 8.90
CA MET A 34 -10.46 6.78 8.03
C MET A 34 -10.82 7.46 6.70
N PRO A 35 -9.99 8.39 6.19
CA PRO A 35 -10.21 8.95 4.88
C PRO A 35 -10.14 7.83 3.81
N GLN A 36 -11.01 7.88 2.80
CA GLN A 36 -10.95 6.94 1.68
C GLN A 36 -9.79 7.25 0.72
N ALA A 37 -9.35 8.51 0.68
CA ALA A 37 -8.24 8.98 -0.11
C ALA A 37 -7.56 10.16 0.60
N VAL A 38 -6.25 10.29 0.40
CA VAL A 38 -5.45 11.39 0.94
C VAL A 38 -4.64 11.99 -0.21
N TRP A 39 -4.67 13.32 -0.31
CA TRP A 39 -3.89 14.09 -1.26
C TRP A 39 -2.86 14.93 -0.50
N VAL A 40 -1.60 14.81 -0.90
CA VAL A 40 -0.49 15.59 -0.35
C VAL A 40 0.37 16.09 -1.50
N GLU A 41 0.87 17.30 -1.36
CA GLU A 41 1.64 18.01 -2.38
C GLU A 41 2.69 18.91 -1.72
N ASN A 42 3.60 19.45 -2.55
CA ASN A 42 4.66 20.38 -2.17
C ASN A 42 5.60 19.79 -1.12
N GLY A 43 6.46 18.86 -1.52
CA GLY A 43 7.47 18.25 -0.65
C GLY A 43 8.25 17.15 -1.35
N GLU A 44 9.27 16.65 -0.66
CA GLU A 44 10.08 15.51 -1.13
C GLU A 44 9.34 14.17 -0.93
N PRO A 45 9.67 13.12 -1.70
CA PRO A 45 8.93 11.85 -1.66
C PRO A 45 8.75 11.22 -0.27
N GLU A 46 9.77 11.23 0.59
CA GLU A 46 9.69 10.67 1.96
C GLU A 46 8.77 11.51 2.87
N GLU A 47 8.80 12.83 2.73
CA GLU A 47 7.94 13.74 3.49
C GLU A 47 6.47 13.57 3.09
N LEU A 48 6.19 13.56 1.79
CA LEU A 48 4.84 13.37 1.26
C LEU A 48 4.27 12.02 1.69
N LEU A 49 5.08 10.95 1.62
CA LEU A 49 4.66 9.64 2.10
C LEU A 49 4.33 9.66 3.59
N SER A 50 5.19 10.24 4.43
CA SER A 50 4.98 10.33 5.87
C SER A 50 3.70 11.10 6.21
N ARG A 51 3.47 12.25 5.56
CA ARG A 51 2.24 13.05 5.70
C ARG A 51 1.01 12.26 5.29
N ALA A 52 1.03 11.59 4.14
CA ALA A 52 -0.08 10.78 3.68
C ALA A 52 -0.40 9.62 4.63
N LEU A 53 0.62 8.88 5.07
CA LEU A 53 0.45 7.76 6.01
C LEU A 53 -0.09 8.23 7.36
N LYS A 54 0.31 9.41 7.84
CA LYS A 54 -0.19 10.00 9.08
C LYS A 54 -1.71 10.23 9.02
N GLU A 55 -2.24 10.73 7.90
CA GLU A 55 -3.68 10.92 7.70
C GLU A 55 -4.46 9.59 7.72
N PHE A 56 -3.83 8.49 7.30
CA PHE A 56 -4.42 7.15 7.42
C PHE A 56 -4.26 6.52 8.83
N GLY A 57 -3.64 7.22 9.78
CA GLY A 57 -3.36 6.72 11.12
C GLY A 57 -2.08 5.87 11.23
N GLY A 58 -1.21 5.92 10.22
CA GLY A 58 0.08 5.24 10.14
C GLY A 58 0.02 3.87 9.46
N LEU A 59 1.16 3.44 8.92
CA LEU A 59 1.26 2.21 8.12
C LEU A 59 1.04 0.94 8.96
N GLN A 60 1.34 0.98 10.26
CA GLN A 60 1.11 -0.10 11.23
C GLN A 60 -0.37 -0.49 11.38
N ARG A 61 -1.30 0.32 10.86
CA ARG A 61 -2.71 -0.05 10.79
C ARG A 61 -2.99 -1.11 9.71
N PHE A 62 -2.16 -1.16 8.68
CA PHE A 62 -2.32 -2.05 7.53
C PHE A 62 -1.33 -3.22 7.54
N ILE A 63 -0.12 -2.97 8.07
CA ILE A 63 0.97 -3.94 8.15
C ILE A 63 1.08 -4.45 9.59
N ASN A 64 1.03 -5.77 9.76
CA ASN A 64 1.26 -6.43 11.03
C ASN A 64 2.70 -6.90 11.18
N LYS A 65 3.14 -7.07 12.43
CA LYS A 65 4.42 -7.73 12.73
C LYS A 65 4.43 -9.14 12.14
N GLY A 66 5.41 -9.43 11.29
CA GLY A 66 5.56 -10.75 10.67
C GLY A 66 4.98 -10.86 9.25
N ASP A 67 4.36 -9.82 8.71
CA ASP A 67 3.81 -9.83 7.35
C ASP A 67 4.94 -9.92 6.29
N VAL A 68 4.68 -10.67 5.22
CA VAL A 68 5.37 -10.56 3.93
C VAL A 68 4.64 -9.53 3.09
N VAL A 69 5.30 -8.41 2.82
CA VAL A 69 4.72 -7.29 2.06
C VAL A 69 5.29 -7.27 0.65
N VAL A 70 4.43 -7.22 -0.36
CA VAL A 70 4.83 -6.93 -1.74
C VAL A 70 4.58 -5.46 -2.03
N VAL A 71 5.64 -4.72 -2.35
CA VAL A 71 5.57 -3.36 -2.89
C VAL A 71 5.74 -3.47 -4.40
N LYS A 72 4.70 -3.08 -5.14
CA LYS A 72 4.59 -3.27 -6.59
C LYS A 72 4.67 -1.92 -7.32
N PRO A 73 5.89 -1.44 -7.65
CA PRO A 73 6.09 -0.20 -8.39
C PRO A 73 5.72 -0.34 -9.88
N ASN A 74 5.87 0.75 -10.63
CA ASN A 74 5.97 0.71 -12.08
C ASN A 74 7.45 0.76 -12.50
N ILE A 75 7.99 -0.32 -13.06
CA ILE A 75 9.35 -0.42 -13.64
C ILE A 75 9.24 -0.78 -15.14
N GLY A 76 8.07 -0.52 -15.75
CA GLY A 76 7.72 -1.02 -17.07
C GLY A 76 8.71 -0.65 -18.17
N TRP A 77 9.38 0.49 -18.06
CA TRP A 77 10.19 1.07 -19.12
C TRP A 77 11.64 1.25 -18.69
N ASP A 78 12.57 1.05 -19.62
CA ASP A 78 13.97 1.37 -19.39
C ASP A 78 14.23 2.87 -19.50
N ARG A 79 13.89 3.58 -18.43
CA ARG A 79 13.97 5.03 -18.33
C ARG A 79 14.55 5.43 -16.98
N PRO A 80 15.34 6.52 -16.92
CA PRO A 80 15.84 7.04 -15.67
C PRO A 80 14.75 7.87 -14.95
N PRO A 81 14.87 8.10 -13.62
CA PRO A 81 13.82 8.74 -12.82
C PRO A 81 13.40 10.12 -13.30
N GLU A 82 14.32 10.86 -13.90
CA GLU A 82 14.14 12.24 -14.37
C GLU A 82 13.10 12.35 -15.49
N LEU A 83 12.77 11.22 -16.15
CA LEU A 83 11.73 11.15 -17.18
C LEU A 83 10.34 10.75 -16.66
N ALA A 84 10.21 10.47 -15.35
CA ALA A 84 8.94 10.10 -14.71
C ALA A 84 8.14 8.99 -15.43
N ALA A 85 8.84 8.07 -16.11
CA ALA A 85 8.20 6.94 -16.79
C ALA A 85 7.99 5.73 -15.86
N THR A 86 8.70 5.69 -14.74
CA THR A 86 8.65 4.67 -13.68
C THR A 86 8.34 5.34 -12.35
N THR A 87 7.87 4.58 -11.36
CA THR A 87 7.64 5.12 -10.01
C THR A 87 8.92 5.73 -9.45
N ASN A 88 8.80 6.84 -8.72
CA ASN A 88 9.96 7.52 -8.13
C ASN A 88 10.71 6.55 -7.18
N PRO A 89 12.04 6.36 -7.33
CA PRO A 89 12.80 5.40 -6.54
C PRO A 89 12.94 5.80 -5.06
N GLN A 90 13.00 7.10 -4.73
CA GLN A 90 13.05 7.58 -3.35
C GLN A 90 11.75 7.25 -2.61
N LEU A 91 10.60 7.42 -3.27
CA LEU A 91 9.30 7.01 -2.73
C LEU A 91 9.28 5.51 -2.40
N ILE A 92 9.81 4.66 -3.31
CA ILE A 92 9.88 3.22 -3.05
C ILE A 92 10.80 2.91 -1.89
N GLY A 93 11.98 3.52 -1.81
CA GLY A 93 12.89 3.36 -0.66
C GLY A 93 12.22 3.75 0.66
N ALA A 94 11.57 4.91 0.71
CA ALA A 94 10.85 5.39 1.89
C ALA A 94 9.71 4.44 2.30
N LEU A 95 8.94 3.93 1.33
CA LEU A 95 7.85 2.99 1.60
C LEU A 95 8.36 1.64 2.10
N VAL A 96 9.45 1.11 1.55
CA VAL A 96 10.08 -0.11 2.04
C VAL A 96 10.51 0.07 3.49
N LYS A 97 11.21 1.17 3.81
CA LYS A 97 11.63 1.50 5.17
C LYS A 97 10.44 1.56 6.13
N ALA A 98 9.37 2.28 5.75
CA ALA A 98 8.16 2.36 6.54
C ALA A 98 7.51 0.98 6.78
N CYS A 99 7.48 0.09 5.78
CA CYS A 99 6.97 -1.28 5.95
C CYS A 99 7.80 -2.09 6.97
N ARG A 100 9.12 -1.95 6.93
CA ARG A 100 10.03 -2.60 7.89
C ARG A 100 9.83 -2.08 9.30
N GLU A 101 9.71 -0.76 9.47
CA GLU A 101 9.43 -0.10 10.74
C GLU A 101 8.06 -0.49 11.32
N ALA A 102 7.07 -0.73 10.45
CA ALA A 102 5.77 -1.28 10.84
C ALA A 102 5.81 -2.77 11.26
N GLY A 103 6.94 -3.46 11.09
CA GLY A 103 7.17 -4.82 11.58
C GLY A 103 7.09 -5.91 10.50
N ALA A 104 7.05 -5.58 9.22
CA ALA A 104 7.10 -6.57 8.14
C ALA A 104 8.38 -7.44 8.24
N LYS A 105 8.23 -8.77 8.25
CA LYS A 105 9.40 -9.68 8.30
C LYS A 105 10.16 -9.69 6.98
N GLU A 106 9.49 -9.41 5.88
CA GLU A 106 10.06 -9.38 4.54
C GLU A 106 9.29 -8.37 3.68
N VAL A 107 10.01 -7.55 2.91
CA VAL A 107 9.42 -6.66 1.90
C VAL A 107 9.99 -7.07 0.55
N LYS A 108 9.14 -7.37 -0.42
CA LYS A 108 9.52 -7.76 -1.78
C LYS A 108 9.17 -6.65 -2.75
N VAL A 109 10.11 -6.30 -3.64
CA VAL A 109 9.89 -5.32 -4.70
C VAL A 109 10.11 -5.97 -6.04
N PHE A 110 9.07 -5.97 -6.88
CA PHE A 110 9.16 -6.48 -8.24
C PHE A 110 8.08 -5.88 -9.15
N ASP A 111 8.36 -5.92 -10.44
CA ASP A 111 7.46 -5.57 -11.54
C ASP A 111 7.83 -6.35 -12.82
N ARG A 112 6.83 -6.62 -13.66
CA ARG A 112 7.01 -7.21 -15.01
C ARG A 112 7.21 -6.12 -16.03
N THR A 113 8.46 -5.95 -16.46
CA THR A 113 8.87 -4.89 -17.38
C THR A 113 8.37 -5.15 -18.80
N CYS A 114 8.28 -4.09 -19.61
CA CYS A 114 8.07 -4.16 -21.06
C CYS A 114 9.41 -4.21 -21.80
N ASN A 115 10.42 -3.49 -21.32
CA ASN A 115 11.79 -3.57 -21.81
C ASN A 115 12.60 -4.66 -21.07
N ASN A 116 13.89 -4.78 -21.40
CA ASN A 116 14.81 -5.71 -20.75
C ASN A 116 14.83 -5.48 -19.22
N PRO A 117 14.49 -6.50 -18.40
CA PRO A 117 14.36 -6.34 -16.95
C PRO A 117 15.64 -5.82 -16.27
N ARG A 118 16.81 -6.33 -16.65
CA ARG A 118 18.09 -5.93 -16.03
C ARG A 118 18.37 -4.44 -16.24
N ARG A 119 18.09 -3.92 -17.43
CA ARG A 119 18.24 -2.50 -17.74
C ARG A 119 17.21 -1.66 -17.00
N SER A 120 15.92 -2.02 -17.09
CA SER A 120 14.83 -1.25 -16.46
C SER A 120 14.97 -1.11 -14.94
N TYR A 121 15.35 -2.18 -14.24
CA TYR A 121 15.57 -2.13 -12.78
C TYR A 121 16.75 -1.24 -12.39
N ARG A 122 17.82 -1.23 -13.21
CA ARG A 122 19.00 -0.40 -13.00
C ARG A 122 18.72 1.07 -13.32
N SER A 123 18.21 1.36 -14.52
CA SER A 123 18.02 2.74 -14.99
C SER A 123 17.00 3.49 -14.14
N SER A 124 15.93 2.83 -13.70
CA SER A 124 14.93 3.44 -12.80
C SER A 124 15.46 3.72 -11.40
N LYS A 125 16.65 3.21 -11.03
CA LYS A 125 17.25 3.25 -9.68
C LYS A 125 16.39 2.58 -8.59
N ILE A 126 15.23 2.01 -8.91
CA ILE A 126 14.32 1.41 -7.92
C ILE A 126 14.99 0.22 -7.23
N GLN A 127 15.73 -0.62 -7.96
CA GLN A 127 16.46 -1.75 -7.37
C GLN A 127 17.42 -1.29 -6.29
N GLU A 128 18.17 -0.21 -6.54
CA GLU A 128 19.15 0.31 -5.61
C GLU A 128 18.49 0.85 -4.34
N TYR A 129 17.49 1.74 -4.48
CA TYR A 129 16.82 2.38 -3.34
C TYR A 129 16.03 1.37 -2.50
N ALA A 130 15.32 0.44 -3.14
CA ALA A 130 14.58 -0.61 -2.44
C ALA A 130 15.52 -1.56 -1.69
N ALA A 131 16.62 -2.00 -2.31
CA ALA A 131 17.59 -2.89 -1.66
C ALA A 131 18.29 -2.20 -0.48
N LYS A 132 18.70 -0.94 -0.64
CA LYS A 132 19.27 -0.13 0.45
C LYS A 132 18.32 0.01 1.65
N ALA A 133 17.01 0.08 1.39
CA ALA A 133 15.98 0.13 2.42
C ALA A 133 15.63 -1.24 3.04
N GLY A 134 16.28 -2.33 2.60
CA GLY A 134 16.10 -3.68 3.16
C GLY A 134 15.03 -4.53 2.47
N ALA A 135 14.60 -4.17 1.26
CA ALA A 135 13.73 -5.04 0.46
C ALA A 135 14.53 -6.12 -0.29
N LYS A 136 13.87 -7.26 -0.49
CA LYS A 136 14.26 -8.28 -1.44
C LYS A 136 13.75 -7.88 -2.83
N VAL A 137 14.66 -7.41 -3.68
CA VAL A 137 14.32 -7.02 -5.05
C VAL A 137 14.58 -8.18 -5.99
N GLU A 138 13.55 -8.65 -6.68
CA GLU A 138 13.67 -9.75 -7.64
C GLU A 138 13.06 -9.39 -8.98
N GLN A 139 13.71 -9.81 -10.06
CA GLN A 139 13.10 -9.80 -11.38
C GLN A 139 12.13 -10.97 -11.50
N ILE A 140 11.01 -10.74 -12.18
CA ILE A 140 10.02 -11.78 -12.45
C ILE A 140 10.64 -12.90 -13.27
N ARG A 141 10.36 -14.13 -12.84
CA ARG A 141 10.75 -15.37 -13.53
C ARG A 141 9.51 -16.05 -14.09
N GLU A 142 9.55 -16.40 -15.37
CA GLU A 142 8.38 -16.96 -16.07
C GLU A 142 7.88 -18.27 -15.43
N ASN A 143 8.78 -19.11 -14.91
CA ASN A 143 8.41 -20.36 -14.23
C ASN A 143 7.70 -20.18 -12.87
N ARG A 144 7.51 -18.94 -12.40
CA ARG A 144 6.81 -18.61 -11.15
C ARG A 144 5.43 -18.03 -11.36
N PHE A 145 4.93 -17.96 -12.59
CA PHE A 145 3.52 -17.70 -12.80
C PHE A 145 2.69 -18.93 -12.45
N LYS A 146 1.55 -18.71 -11.77
CA LYS A 146 0.59 -19.76 -11.42
C LYS A 146 -0.76 -19.44 -12.06
N PRO A 147 -1.40 -20.41 -12.73
CA PRO A 147 -2.77 -20.22 -13.20
C PRO A 147 -3.67 -19.88 -12.00
N LEU A 148 -4.47 -18.82 -12.15
CA LEU A 148 -5.47 -18.42 -11.17
C LEU A 148 -6.83 -18.40 -11.87
N LYS A 149 -7.73 -19.25 -11.41
CA LYS A 149 -9.12 -19.23 -11.88
C LYS A 149 -9.80 -17.96 -11.37
N ILE A 150 -10.29 -17.14 -12.31
CA ILE A 150 -10.95 -15.87 -12.01
C ILE A 150 -12.45 -15.92 -12.31
N ASN A 151 -12.93 -16.96 -13.01
CA ASN A 151 -14.34 -17.16 -13.38
C ASN A 151 -14.94 -15.91 -14.05
N GLY A 152 -14.18 -15.27 -14.93
CA GLY A 152 -14.61 -14.06 -15.63
C GLY A 152 -15.44 -14.39 -16.87
N ASN A 153 -16.23 -13.42 -17.34
CA ASN A 153 -17.08 -13.58 -18.52
C ASN A 153 -16.30 -13.79 -19.82
N VAL A 154 -15.08 -13.25 -19.92
CA VAL A 154 -14.21 -13.33 -21.11
C VAL A 154 -12.96 -14.16 -20.84
N ILE A 155 -12.41 -14.05 -19.63
CA ILE A 155 -11.20 -14.75 -19.21
C ILE A 155 -11.60 -15.62 -18.02
N ASP A 156 -11.55 -16.94 -18.18
CA ASP A 156 -11.87 -17.89 -17.08
C ASP A 156 -10.69 -18.05 -16.11
N GLU A 157 -9.47 -18.06 -16.65
CA GLU A 157 -8.23 -18.27 -15.91
C GLU A 157 -7.12 -17.36 -16.46
N TRP A 158 -6.28 -16.83 -15.56
CA TRP A 158 -5.09 -16.08 -15.97
C TRP A 158 -3.89 -16.37 -15.07
N PRO A 159 -2.67 -16.52 -15.62
CA PRO A 159 -1.48 -16.69 -14.80
C PRO A 159 -1.12 -15.42 -14.02
N ILE A 160 -0.96 -15.53 -12.71
CA ILE A 160 -0.52 -14.45 -11.81
C ILE A 160 0.79 -14.83 -11.14
N TYR A 161 1.67 -13.86 -10.92
CA TYR A 161 2.98 -14.10 -10.32
C TYR A 161 2.83 -14.64 -8.89
N GLU A 162 3.44 -15.78 -8.61
CA GLU A 162 3.26 -16.51 -7.34
C GLU A 162 3.53 -15.67 -6.11
N GLU A 163 4.58 -14.84 -6.12
CA GLU A 163 4.95 -14.01 -4.96
C GLU A 163 3.92 -12.93 -4.66
N TYR A 164 3.15 -12.50 -5.67
CA TYR A 164 2.04 -11.58 -5.46
C TYR A 164 0.87 -12.28 -4.75
N LEU A 165 0.60 -13.55 -5.10
CA LEU A 165 -0.46 -14.36 -4.49
C LEU A 165 -0.13 -14.80 -3.06
N LYS A 166 1.15 -15.02 -2.75
CA LYS A 166 1.63 -15.46 -1.43
C LYS A 166 1.85 -14.32 -0.43
N ALA A 167 1.69 -13.07 -0.85
CA ALA A 167 1.92 -11.92 0.02
C ALA A 167 0.80 -11.80 1.06
N ASP A 168 1.15 -11.48 2.30
CA ASP A 168 0.16 -11.15 3.32
C ASP A 168 -0.46 -9.78 3.03
N LYS A 169 0.35 -8.87 2.46
CA LYS A 169 -0.04 -7.50 2.09
C LYS A 169 0.55 -7.13 0.73
N VAL A 170 -0.22 -6.39 -0.06
CA VAL A 170 0.22 -5.82 -1.32
C VAL A 170 0.02 -4.31 -1.29
N ILE A 171 1.07 -3.57 -1.64
CA ILE A 171 1.01 -2.12 -1.84
C ILE A 171 1.31 -1.85 -3.32
N ASN A 172 0.28 -1.43 -4.06
CA ASN A 172 0.39 -1.08 -5.47
C ASN A 172 0.79 0.40 -5.59
N VAL A 173 1.94 0.69 -6.23
CA VAL A 173 2.50 2.05 -6.30
C VAL A 173 2.59 2.51 -7.76
N PRO A 174 1.45 2.89 -8.38
CA PRO A 174 1.43 3.37 -9.76
C PRO A 174 2.10 4.75 -9.89
N ILE A 175 2.42 5.11 -11.13
CA ILE A 175 2.70 6.51 -11.52
C ILE A 175 1.67 6.94 -12.55
N ALA A 176 1.19 8.17 -12.46
CA ALA A 176 0.31 8.77 -13.47
C ALA A 176 1.13 9.30 -14.64
N LYS A 177 0.85 8.81 -15.84
CA LYS A 177 1.43 9.30 -17.10
C LYS A 177 0.43 9.15 -18.24
N HIS A 178 0.62 9.94 -19.28
CA HIS A 178 -0.14 9.81 -20.51
C HIS A 178 0.09 8.44 -21.16
N HIS A 179 -0.98 7.86 -21.71
CA HIS A 179 -0.92 6.61 -22.45
C HIS A 179 -1.88 6.67 -23.65
N SER A 180 -1.42 6.29 -24.83
CA SER A 180 -2.20 6.39 -26.07
C SER A 180 -3.55 5.68 -26.02
N LEU A 181 -3.57 4.41 -25.57
CA LEU A 181 -4.81 3.62 -25.48
C LEU A 181 -5.68 3.95 -24.26
N ALA A 182 -5.09 3.92 -23.06
CA ALA A 182 -5.84 4.07 -21.80
C ALA A 182 -6.05 5.54 -21.36
N ARG A 183 -5.56 6.51 -22.14
CA ARG A 183 -5.44 7.95 -21.83
C ARG A 183 -4.49 8.28 -20.67
N VAL A 184 -4.64 7.59 -19.53
CA VAL A 184 -3.81 7.74 -18.33
C VAL A 184 -3.45 6.38 -17.73
N THR A 185 -2.29 6.28 -17.09
CA THR A 185 -1.93 5.12 -16.26
C THR A 185 -2.30 5.36 -14.80
N LEU A 186 -2.81 4.34 -14.11
CA LEU A 186 -3.16 4.41 -12.68
C LEU A 186 -3.08 2.99 -12.06
N GLY A 187 -3.67 2.82 -10.87
CA GLY A 187 -3.59 1.60 -10.06
C GLY A 187 -3.89 0.31 -10.83
N LEU A 188 -5.03 0.23 -11.53
CA LEU A 188 -5.42 -0.99 -12.26
C LEU A 188 -4.41 -1.36 -13.35
N LYS A 189 -3.98 -0.38 -14.15
CA LYS A 189 -3.00 -0.64 -15.22
C LYS A 189 -1.64 -1.06 -14.67
N ASN A 190 -1.27 -0.60 -13.48
CA ASN A 190 -0.03 -1.02 -12.85
C ASN A 190 -0.06 -2.53 -12.53
N LEU A 191 -1.21 -3.10 -12.15
CA LEU A 191 -1.35 -4.54 -11.85
C LEU A 191 -1.03 -5.45 -13.03
N MET A 192 -1.01 -4.93 -14.27
CA MET A 192 -0.49 -5.68 -15.42
C MET A 192 0.96 -6.16 -15.24
N GLY A 193 1.71 -5.52 -14.35
CA GLY A 193 3.06 -5.96 -14.01
C GLY A 193 3.16 -7.19 -13.09
N VAL A 194 2.05 -7.83 -12.74
CA VAL A 194 2.03 -9.15 -12.07
C VAL A 194 1.26 -10.21 -12.86
N MET A 195 0.76 -9.84 -14.04
CA MET A 195 0.08 -10.72 -14.97
C MET A 195 1.10 -11.45 -15.85
N GLY A 196 0.94 -12.76 -15.98
CA GLY A 196 1.67 -13.60 -16.93
C GLY A 196 1.10 -13.48 -18.34
N ASN A 197 1.47 -14.44 -19.21
CA ASN A 197 1.02 -14.52 -20.61
C ASN A 197 1.25 -13.25 -21.43
N ASN A 198 0.70 -13.21 -22.65
CA ASN A 198 0.70 -12.01 -23.49
C ASN A 198 -0.36 -11.02 -22.96
N ARG A 199 0.10 -9.97 -22.27
CA ARG A 199 -0.74 -8.89 -21.76
C ARG A 199 -1.44 -8.08 -22.87
N GLY A 200 -1.02 -8.21 -24.12
CA GLY A 200 -1.71 -7.64 -25.28
C GLY A 200 -3.11 -8.21 -25.50
N LEU A 201 -3.35 -9.47 -25.10
CA LEU A 201 -4.66 -10.12 -25.26
C LEU A 201 -5.78 -9.47 -24.43
N ILE A 202 -5.43 -8.61 -23.48
CA ILE A 202 -6.37 -7.85 -22.67
C ILE A 202 -6.44 -6.36 -23.07
N HIS A 203 -5.81 -5.99 -24.18
CA HIS A 203 -5.99 -4.70 -24.83
C HIS A 203 -6.93 -4.93 -26.02
N ASN A 204 -8.21 -4.60 -25.84
CA ASN A 204 -9.18 -4.50 -26.93
C ASN A 204 -9.06 -3.14 -27.62
#